data_AF-A0A3D9FIU2-F1
#
_entry.id   AF-A0A3D9FIU2-F1
#
_cell.length_a   1.000
_cell.length_b   1.000
_cell.length_c   1.000
_cell.angle_alpha   90.00
_cell.angle_beta   90.00
_cell.angle_gamma   90.00
#
_symmetry.space_group_name_H-M   'P 1'
#
loop_
_entity.id
_entity.type
_entity.pdbx_description
1 polymer ?
#
loop_
_entity_poly.entity_id
_entity_poly.type
_entity_poly.pdbx_seq_one_letter_code
_entity_poly.pdbx_strand_id
1 'polypeptide(L)' 'MFHDHTAFNPARLGFRIVYRANETNHCPGCGRAHWIVGRMSAECAFCATALPLERGLTIGTGLFRNRGKTDAFAPMAA' A
#
# COMPACT_ATOMS: atom_id res chain seq x y z
N MET A 1 -7.15 -1.00 25.87
CA MET A 1 -7.47 -1.53 24.53
C MET A 1 -6.28 -1.25 23.64
N PHE A 2 -5.50 -2.27 23.29
CA PHE A 2 -4.31 -2.12 22.44
C PHE A 2 -4.78 -2.09 20.98
N HIS A 3 -4.58 -0.97 20.29
CA HIS A 3 -4.67 -0.96 18.83
C HIS A 3 -3.31 -1.40 18.35
N ASP A 4 -3.24 -2.49 17.59
CA ASP A 4 -1.98 -2.93 17.00
C ASP A 4 -1.53 -1.83 16.00
N HIS A 5 -0.46 -1.13 16.34
CA HIS A 5 0.12 -0.07 15.50
C HIS A 5 1.15 -0.64 14.51
N THR A 6 1.18 -1.96 14.32
CA THR A 6 2.10 -2.57 13.37
C THR A 6 1.73 -2.11 11.96
N ALA A 7 2.71 -1.59 11.22
CA ALA A 7 2.49 -1.08 9.88
C ALA A 7 1.95 -2.20 8.98
N PHE A 8 0.76 -2.01 8.43
CA PHE A 8 0.13 -2.97 7.54
C PHE A 8 0.84 -2.99 6.18
N ASN A 9 1.23 -4.19 5.71
CA ASN A 9 1.89 -4.37 4.41
C ASN A 9 0.94 -5.05 3.39
N PRO A 10 0.25 -4.27 2.53
CA PRO A 10 -0.70 -4.81 1.54
C PRO A 10 -0.05 -5.75 0.52
N ALA A 11 1.25 -5.57 0.23
CA ALA A 11 1.95 -6.40 -0.76
C ALA A 11 2.02 -7.88 -0.37
N ARG A 12 1.92 -8.19 0.94
CA ARG A 12 1.91 -9.57 1.43
C ARG A 12 0.59 -10.31 1.17
N LEU A 13 -0.50 -9.58 0.96
CA LEU A 13 -1.84 -10.16 0.90
C LEU A 13 -2.38 -10.30 -0.53
N GLY A 14 -1.58 -9.93 -1.54
CA GLY A 14 -1.94 -10.10 -2.95
C GLY A 14 -2.92 -9.07 -3.52
N PHE A 15 -3.34 -8.08 -2.72
CA PHE A 15 -4.16 -6.96 -3.19
C PHE A 15 -3.46 -5.62 -2.99
N ARG A 16 -3.68 -4.70 -3.93
CA ARG A 16 -3.08 -3.37 -3.94
C ARG A 16 -4.07 -2.33 -3.45
N ILE A 17 -4.03 -2.07 -2.15
CA ILE A 17 -4.75 -0.93 -1.57
C ILE A 17 -4.01 0.34 -1.99
N VAL A 18 -4.73 1.28 -2.60
CA VAL A 18 -4.21 2.58 -3.04
C VAL A 18 -4.96 3.68 -2.31
N TYR A 19 -4.25 4.76 -1.97
CA TYR A 19 -4.86 5.97 -1.47
C TYR A 19 -5.47 6.76 -2.65
N ARG A 20 -6.76 7.10 -2.55
CA ARG A 20 -7.47 7.91 -3.56
C ARG A 20 -7.72 9.32 -3.06
N ALA A 21 -7.22 10.33 -3.75
CA ALA A 21 -7.30 11.71 -3.23
C ALA A 21 -8.75 12.23 -3.13
N ASN A 22 -9.65 11.67 -3.93
CA ASN A 22 -11.03 12.14 -4.06
C ASN A 22 -12.05 11.28 -3.31
N GLU A 23 -11.59 10.40 -2.41
CA GLU A 23 -12.41 9.46 -1.66
C GLU A 23 -12.01 9.44 -0.18
N THR A 24 -12.93 9.04 0.70
CA THR A 24 -12.61 8.80 2.11
C THR A 24 -11.83 7.49 2.23
N ASN A 25 -10.53 7.60 2.48
CA ASN A 25 -9.68 6.42 2.66
C ASN A 25 -9.59 6.06 4.14
N HIS A 26 -10.01 4.85 4.50
CA HIS A 26 -9.79 4.29 5.82
C HIS A 26 -8.46 3.53 5.87
N CYS A 27 -7.69 3.74 6.93
CA CYS A 27 -6.46 3.01 7.15
C CYS A 27 -6.76 1.53 7.40
N PRO A 28 -6.19 0.60 6.62
CA PRO A 28 -6.41 -0.84 6.82
C PRO A 28 -5.78 -1.37 8.12
N GLY A 29 -4.81 -0.65 8.71
CA GLY A 29 -4.18 -1.04 9.97
C GLY A 29 -4.98 -0.65 11.22
N CYS A 30 -5.49 0.58 11.28
CA CYS A 30 -6.15 1.11 12.49
C CYS A 30 -7.57 1.67 12.27
N GLY A 31 -8.10 1.65 11.05
CA GLY A 31 -9.44 2.14 10.69
C GLY A 31 -9.58 3.67 10.60
N ARG A 32 -8.58 4.44 11.03
CA ARG A 32 -8.62 5.92 10.98
C ARG A 32 -8.41 6.46 9.57
N ALA A 33 -8.92 7.67 9.30
CA ALA A 33 -8.87 8.29 7.97
C ALA A 33 -7.95 9.52 7.90
N HIS A 34 -7.02 9.67 8.86
CA HIS A 34 -6.06 10.78 8.83
C HIS A 34 -4.75 10.34 8.20
N TRP A 35 -4.31 11.13 7.22
CA TRP A 35 -3.20 10.79 6.33
C TRP A 35 -2.24 11.96 6.17
N ILE A 36 -0.95 11.66 6.18
CA ILE A 36 0.14 12.53 5.75
C ILE A 36 0.43 12.16 4.29
N VAL A 37 0.00 13.01 3.36
CA VAL A 37 0.09 12.72 1.93
C VAL A 37 1.40 13.28 1.36
N GLY A 38 2.30 12.39 0.96
CA GLY A 38 3.55 12.71 0.28
C GLY A 38 3.42 12.69 -1.24
N ARG A 39 4.55 12.71 -1.96
CA ARG A 39 4.56 12.65 -3.44
C ARG A 39 4.20 11.28 -4.02
N MET A 40 4.58 10.20 -3.31
CA MET A 40 4.49 8.82 -3.81
C MET A 40 3.53 7.96 -3.00
N SER A 41 3.32 8.31 -1.73
CA SER A 41 2.52 7.55 -0.77
C SER A 41 1.75 8.48 0.17
N ALA A 42 0.71 7.93 0.79
CA ALA A 42 0.03 8.50 1.93
C ALA A 42 0.30 7.63 3.16
N GLU A 43 0.78 8.24 4.24
CA GLU A 43 1.08 7.55 5.51
C GLU A 43 0.01 7.86 6.54
N CYS A 44 -0.48 6.85 7.26
CA CYS A 44 -1.44 7.07 8.33
C CYS A 44 -0.80 7.75 9.53
N ALA A 45 -1.38 8.86 9.99
CA ALA A 45 -0.84 9.65 11.10
C ALA A 45 -0.88 8.96 12.48
N PHE A 46 -1.45 7.75 12.59
CA PHE A 46 -1.64 7.03 13.86
C PHE A 46 -0.84 5.72 13.99
N CYS A 47 -0.77 4.93 12.92
CA CYS A 47 -0.07 3.62 12.93
C CYS A 47 1.01 3.53 11.85
N ALA A 48 1.38 4.64 11.22
CA ALA A 48 2.42 4.72 10.18
C ALA A 48 2.21 3.76 8.99
N THR A 49 0.98 3.27 8.76
CA THR A 49 0.68 2.44 7.59
C THR A 49 0.76 3.30 6.34
N ALA A 50 1.63 2.92 5.41
CA ALA A 50 1.85 3.63 4.16
C ALA A 50 1.13 2.96 2.99
N LEU A 51 0.34 3.74 2.25
CA LEU A 51 -0.33 3.32 1.02
C LEU A 51 0.23 4.08 -0.19
N PRO A 52 0.43 3.43 -1.34
CA PRO A 52 0.76 4.12 -2.59
C PRO A 52 -0.41 4.99 -3.07
N LEU A 53 -0.14 6.14 -3.68
CA LEU A 53 -1.18 6.99 -4.28
C LEU A 53 -1.73 6.35 -5.57
N GLU A 54 -3.04 6.49 -5.83
CA GLU A 54 -3.69 5.95 -7.03
C GLU A 54 -3.07 6.47 -8.33
N ARG A 55 -2.64 7.74 -8.34
CA ARG A 55 -1.91 8.39 -9.45
C ARG A 55 -0.44 8.62 -9.13
N GLY A 56 0.12 7.91 -8.15
CA GLY A 56 1.54 7.95 -7.78
C GLY A 56 2.43 7.18 -8.75
N LEU A 57 2.17 7.29 -10.06
CA LEU A 57 2.98 6.63 -11.07
C LEU A 57 4.23 7.47 -11.31
N THR A 58 5.40 6.94 -10.94
CA THR A 58 6.66 7.45 -11.48
C THR A 58 6.66 7.18 -12.99
N ILE A 59 6.90 8.22 -13.80
CA ILE A 59 7.11 8.13 -15.25
C ILE A 59 8.52 8.69 -15.49
N GLY A 60 9.47 7.88 -15.99
CA GLY A 60 10.88 8.26 -16.20
C GLY A 60 11.87 7.10 -16.02
N THR A 61 13.10 7.23 -16.52
CA THR A 61 14.17 6.22 -16.36
C THR A 61 14.51 6.03 -14.88
N GLY A 62 14.26 4.83 -14.33
CA GLY A 62 14.41 4.54 -12.89
C GLY A 62 13.15 4.02 -12.19
N LEU A 63 12.11 3.60 -12.93
CA LEU A 63 10.89 3.04 -12.33
C LEU A 63 11.19 1.72 -11.62
N PHE A 64 11.24 1.75 -10.29
CA PHE A 64 11.10 0.56 -9.47
C PHE A 64 9.70 -0.02 -9.69
N ARG A 65 9.56 -0.83 -10.75
CA ARG A 65 8.51 -1.83 -10.84
C ARG A 65 8.73 -2.71 -9.62
N ASN A 66 7.91 -2.55 -8.59
CA ASN A 66 7.77 -3.58 -7.58
C ASN A 66 7.23 -4.80 -8.34
N ARG A 67 8.14 -5.61 -8.86
CA ARG A 67 7.85 -6.91 -9.43
C ARG A 67 7.34 -7.72 -8.26
N GLY A 68 6.04 -7.62 -8.03
CA GLY A 68 5.34 -8.53 -7.14
C GLY A 68 5.83 -9.92 -7.54
N LYS A 69 6.41 -10.62 -6.57
CA LYS A 69 6.87 -11.99 -6.71
C LYS A 69 5.65 -12.86 -6.97
N THR A 70 5.13 -12.85 -8.20
CA THR A 70 4.03 -13.69 -8.67
C THR A 70 4.54 -14.99 -9.27
N ASP A 71 5.83 -15.31 -9.14
CA ASP A 71 6.41 -16.53 -9.71
C ASP A 71 6.32 -17.75 -8.77
N ALA A 72 5.75 -17.61 -7.57
CA ALA A 72 5.71 -18.71 -6.59
C ALA A 72 4.56 -19.72 -6.78
N PHE A 73 3.80 -19.65 -7.88
CA PHE A 73 2.77 -20.64 -8.22
C PHE A 73 2.69 -20.87 -9.73
N ALA A 74 3.79 -21.33 -10.33
CA ALA A 74 3.69 -22.11 -11.55
C ALA A 74 3.30 -23.56 -11.13
N PRO A 75 2.15 -24.11 -11.56
CA PRO A 75 1.91 -25.52 -11.36
C PRO A 75 2.96 -26.29 -12.17
N MET A 76 3.74 -27.09 -11.46
CA MET A 76 4.57 -28.15 -12.02
C MET A 76 3.69 -29.02 -12.91
N ALA A 77 3.81 -28.79 -14.22
CA ALA A 77 3.24 -29.66 -15.25
C ALA A 77 3.99 -30.99 -15.20
N ALA A 78 3.21 -32.06 -15.11
CA ALA A 78 3.63 -33.46 -15.08
C ALA A 78 4.30 -33.93 -16.38
#